data_AF-A0A1X6WZ49-F1
#
_entry.id   AF-A0A1X6WZ49-F1
#
_cell.length_a   1.000
_cell.length_b   1.000
_cell.length_c   1.000
_cell.angle_alpha   90.00
_cell.angle_beta   90.00
_cell.angle_gamma   90.00
#
_symmetry.space_group_name_H-M   'P 1'
#
loop_
_entity.id
_entity.type
_entity.pdbx_description
1 polymer ?
#
loop_
_entity_poly.entity_id
_entity_poly.type
_entity_poly.pdbx_seq_one_letter_code
_entity_poly.pdbx_strand_id
1 'polypeptide(L)'
;MSPSALAVTAGPEPDGGARGRAAREVVEAAAAAGLMLATAESLTAGAVVAALVDVPGASRCVAGGAACYTYAAKTAVLGVDADLLAREGAVNAATAVAMASGALAAYDADLAVSTTGVAGPGPDERGVPAGTVHLAVAASPRALMRLHSRGAAGGAAETAVENGADRVVADRADQPASDDTDRAVGNAADRSVGDGTGILAVRELRLPGDRPTVRAASVDAALDLLGTAIAQVTGS
;
A
#
# COMPACT_ATOMS: atom_id res chain seq x y z
N MET A 1 -5.52 33.21 41.78
CA MET A 1 -5.69 31.92 41.09
C MET A 1 -4.53 31.78 40.14
N SER A 2 -3.57 30.90 40.43
CA SER A 2 -2.42 30.64 39.54
C SER A 2 -2.86 29.65 38.45
N PRO A 3 -2.50 29.87 37.17
CA PRO A 3 -2.84 28.91 36.12
C PRO A 3 -2.04 27.62 36.34
N SER A 4 -2.77 26.52 36.52
CA SER A 4 -2.19 25.17 36.61
C SER A 4 -1.65 24.81 35.22
N ALA A 5 -0.33 24.69 35.10
CA ALA A 5 0.30 24.18 33.90
C ALA A 5 -0.08 22.70 33.74
N LEU A 6 -0.90 22.39 32.72
CA LEU A 6 -1.09 21.03 32.25
C LEU A 6 0.28 20.50 31.83
N ALA A 7 0.81 19.55 32.60
CA ALA A 7 1.99 18.80 32.23
C ALA A 7 1.66 18.01 30.96
N VAL A 8 2.08 18.52 29.80
CA VAL A 8 2.23 17.71 28.59
C VAL A 8 3.43 16.83 28.86
N THR A 9 3.16 15.59 29.27
CA THR A 9 4.20 14.57 29.35
C THR A 9 4.83 14.42 27.98
N ALA A 10 6.15 14.61 27.89
CA ALA A 10 6.92 14.31 26.70
C ALA A 10 6.56 12.90 26.21
N GLY A 11 6.33 12.79 24.91
CA GLY A 11 6.02 11.54 24.23
C GLY A 11 7.17 10.51 24.32
N PRO A 12 6.97 9.31 23.77
CA PRO A 12 7.87 8.18 23.96
C PRO A 12 9.33 8.48 23.56
N GLU A 13 10.23 7.75 24.23
CA GLU A 13 11.69 7.79 24.18
C GLU A 13 12.33 7.99 22.78
N PRO A 14 13.50 8.63 22.69
CA PRO A 14 14.08 9.24 21.47
C PRO A 14 14.54 8.25 20.38
N ASP A 15 14.31 6.94 20.54
CA ASP A 15 14.74 5.90 19.62
C ASP A 15 13.57 5.14 18.93
N GLY A 16 12.32 5.61 19.12
CA GLY A 16 11.16 5.33 18.27
C GLY A 16 10.69 3.86 18.14
N GLY A 17 11.34 2.90 18.81
CA GLY A 17 11.05 1.47 18.66
C GLY A 17 11.37 0.93 17.26
N ALA A 18 10.96 -0.32 16.98
CA ALA A 18 11.18 -0.92 15.65
C ALA A 18 10.52 -0.11 14.52
N ARG A 19 9.31 0.39 14.74
CA ARG A 19 8.59 1.27 13.81
C ARG A 19 9.34 2.56 13.51
N GLY A 20 9.84 3.25 14.54
CA GLY A 20 10.58 4.50 14.37
C GLY A 20 11.88 4.31 13.59
N ARG A 21 12.59 3.19 13.79
CA ARG A 21 13.75 2.83 12.97
C ARG A 21 13.38 2.59 11.51
N ALA A 22 12.36 1.77 11.24
CA ALA A 22 11.89 1.50 9.87
C ALA A 22 11.44 2.78 9.16
N ALA A 23 10.67 3.65 9.84
CA ALA A 23 10.25 4.93 9.29
C ALA A 23 11.45 5.84 8.99
N ARG A 24 12.44 5.87 9.89
CA ARG A 24 13.67 6.65 9.70
C ARG A 24 14.47 6.17 8.50
N GLU A 25 14.65 4.85 8.34
CA GLU A 25 15.33 4.26 7.19
C GLU A 25 14.63 4.62 5.87
N VAL A 26 13.29 4.54 5.83
CA VAL A 26 12.50 4.94 4.67
C VAL A 26 12.69 6.43 4.33
N VAL A 27 12.58 7.31 5.33
CA VAL A 27 12.72 8.77 5.12
C VAL A 27 14.14 9.13 4.70
N GLU A 28 15.17 8.58 5.34
CA GLU A 28 16.57 8.84 5.00
C GLU A 28 16.89 8.35 3.58
N ALA A 29 16.45 7.14 3.20
CA ALA A 29 16.68 6.59 1.88
C ALA A 29 15.94 7.36 0.78
N ALA A 30 14.66 7.69 0.98
CA ALA A 30 13.90 8.48 0.02
C ALA A 30 14.45 9.89 -0.17
N ALA A 31 14.80 10.57 0.93
CA ALA A 31 15.40 11.90 0.87
C ALA A 31 16.76 11.89 0.19
N ALA A 32 17.61 10.89 0.46
CA ALA A 32 18.90 10.73 -0.21
C ALA A 32 18.76 10.50 -1.72
N ALA A 33 17.70 9.78 -2.13
CA ALA A 33 17.40 9.50 -3.53
C ALA A 33 16.62 10.63 -4.25
N GLY A 34 16.17 11.66 -3.52
CA GLY A 34 15.30 12.70 -4.06
C GLY A 34 13.97 12.15 -4.57
N LEU A 35 13.39 11.18 -3.84
CA LEU A 35 12.08 10.60 -4.11
C LEU A 35 11.03 11.24 -3.20
N MET A 36 9.86 11.56 -3.77
CA MET A 36 8.68 11.96 -3.01
C MET A 36 7.78 10.76 -2.71
N LEU A 37 7.28 10.68 -1.48
CA LEU A 37 6.46 9.60 -0.94
C LEU A 37 5.05 10.10 -0.62
N ALA A 38 4.05 9.24 -0.86
CA ALA A 38 2.67 9.46 -0.42
C ALA A 38 2.05 8.21 0.20
N THR A 39 0.98 8.37 0.98
CA THR A 39 0.21 7.23 1.53
C THR A 39 -1.29 7.32 1.20
N ALA A 40 -1.92 6.16 1.00
CA ALA A 40 -3.37 5.99 0.95
C ALA A 40 -3.81 4.98 2.01
N GLU A 41 -4.51 5.43 3.05
CA GLU A 41 -4.73 4.64 4.26
C GLU A 41 -6.21 4.43 4.54
N SER A 42 -6.63 3.16 4.66
CA SER A 42 -7.97 2.81 5.15
C SER A 42 -7.90 2.37 6.60
N LEU A 43 -7.55 1.11 6.90
CA LEU A 43 -7.55 0.58 8.26
C LEU A 43 -6.51 1.23 9.20
N THR A 44 -5.39 1.72 8.66
CA THR A 44 -4.35 2.41 9.43
C THR A 44 -4.72 3.86 9.73
N ALA A 45 -5.55 4.48 8.88
CA ALA A 45 -6.17 5.79 9.08
C ALA A 45 -5.17 6.93 9.38
N GLY A 46 -4.07 7.00 8.62
CA GLY A 46 -3.06 8.06 8.73
C GLY A 46 -1.87 7.69 9.61
N ALA A 47 -1.85 6.49 10.19
CA ALA A 47 -0.77 6.04 11.05
C ALA A 47 0.55 5.78 10.28
N VAL A 48 0.50 5.43 8.99
CA VAL A 48 1.71 5.28 8.16
C VAL A 48 2.34 6.65 7.91
N VAL A 49 1.56 7.63 7.42
CA VAL A 49 2.09 8.98 7.19
C VAL A 49 2.55 9.64 8.48
N ALA A 50 1.83 9.44 9.60
CA ALA A 50 2.26 9.95 10.91
C ALA A 50 3.64 9.39 11.31
N ALA A 51 3.84 8.08 11.18
CA ALA A 51 5.12 7.45 11.51
C ALA A 51 6.27 8.00 10.64
N LEU A 52 6.02 8.30 9.37
CA LEU A 52 7.01 8.94 8.49
C LEU A 52 7.28 10.40 8.91
N VAL A 53 6.22 11.16 9.22
CA VAL A 53 6.31 12.58 9.60
C VAL A 53 6.97 12.79 10.96
N ASP A 54 6.88 11.82 11.87
CA ASP A 54 7.58 11.84 13.16
C ASP A 54 9.11 11.82 13.00
N VAL A 55 9.64 11.45 11.82
CA VAL A 55 11.08 11.49 11.52
C VAL A 55 11.53 12.93 11.17
N PRO A 56 12.52 13.50 11.87
CA PRO A 56 13.05 14.81 11.54
C PRO A 56 13.54 14.91 10.09
N GLY A 57 13.03 15.88 9.35
CA GLY A 57 13.37 16.08 7.93
C GLY A 57 12.46 15.36 6.94
N ALA A 58 11.39 14.70 7.40
CA ALA A 58 10.40 14.06 6.53
C ALA A 58 9.83 14.97 5.44
N SER A 59 9.73 16.29 5.68
CA SER A 59 9.27 17.28 4.70
C SER A 59 10.08 17.34 3.40
N ARG A 60 11.29 16.74 3.36
CA ARG A 60 12.12 16.62 2.17
C ARG A 60 11.63 15.57 1.17
N CYS A 61 10.86 14.59 1.64
CA CYS A 61 10.50 13.41 0.86
C CYS A 61 9.07 12.90 1.11
N VAL A 62 8.30 13.46 2.05
CA VAL A 62 6.91 13.05 2.30
C VAL A 62 5.97 14.15 1.83
N ALA A 63 5.19 13.87 0.80
CA ALA A 63 4.23 14.81 0.23
C ALA A 63 2.93 14.90 1.05
N GLY A 64 2.50 13.78 1.62
CA GLY A 64 1.29 13.71 2.43
C GLY A 64 0.69 12.31 2.48
N GLY A 65 -0.49 12.21 3.09
CA GLY A 65 -1.23 10.95 3.20
C GLY A 65 -2.72 11.19 3.28
N ALA A 66 -3.49 10.33 2.60
CA ALA A 66 -4.94 10.39 2.55
C ALA A 66 -5.56 9.25 3.39
N ALA A 67 -6.31 9.60 4.43
CA ALA A 67 -7.09 8.65 5.21
C ALA A 67 -8.48 8.45 4.57
N CYS A 68 -8.62 7.43 3.73
CA CYS A 68 -9.83 7.13 2.95
C CYS A 68 -10.54 5.88 3.48
N TYR A 69 -11.27 6.03 4.60
CA TYR A 69 -11.92 4.91 5.28
C TYR A 69 -13.15 4.37 4.54
N THR A 70 -14.01 5.24 4.02
CA THR A 70 -15.26 4.87 3.34
C THR A 70 -15.06 4.66 1.83
N TYR A 71 -15.99 3.97 1.17
CA TYR A 71 -15.97 3.82 -0.29
C TYR A 71 -16.07 5.19 -0.97
N ALA A 72 -16.96 6.06 -0.48
CA ALA A 72 -17.10 7.43 -0.97
C ALA A 72 -15.78 8.22 -0.86
N ALA A 73 -15.04 8.08 0.25
CA ALA A 73 -13.74 8.75 0.40
C ALA A 73 -12.68 8.18 -0.56
N LYS A 74 -12.66 6.85 -0.78
CA LYS A 74 -11.76 6.22 -1.76
C LYS A 74 -12.02 6.74 -3.18
N THR A 75 -13.28 6.88 -3.57
CA THR A 75 -13.63 7.43 -4.89
C THR A 75 -13.34 8.92 -4.97
N ALA A 76 -13.78 9.72 -4.00
CA ALA A 76 -13.68 11.18 -4.07
C ALA A 76 -12.25 11.72 -3.96
N VAL A 77 -11.41 11.09 -3.12
CA VAL A 77 -10.05 11.58 -2.84
C VAL A 77 -9.01 10.88 -3.71
N LEU A 78 -9.15 9.56 -3.90
CA LEU A 78 -8.14 8.75 -4.59
C LEU A 78 -8.58 8.33 -6.00
N GLY A 79 -9.78 8.72 -6.45
CA GLY A 79 -10.28 8.34 -7.77
C GLY A 79 -10.52 6.85 -7.96
N VAL A 80 -10.65 6.08 -6.86
CA VAL A 80 -10.94 4.64 -6.96
C VAL A 80 -12.31 4.44 -7.60
N ASP A 81 -12.35 3.62 -8.65
CA ASP A 81 -13.57 3.31 -9.39
C ASP A 81 -14.69 2.80 -8.44
N ALA A 82 -15.83 3.47 -8.48
CA ALA A 82 -16.99 3.12 -7.69
C ALA A 82 -17.53 1.73 -8.08
N ASP A 83 -17.43 1.33 -9.35
CA ASP A 83 -17.89 0.03 -9.84
C ASP A 83 -16.97 -1.10 -9.35
N LEU A 84 -15.67 -0.85 -9.23
CA LEU A 84 -14.73 -1.75 -8.56
C LEU A 84 -15.13 -1.98 -7.10
N LEU A 85 -15.35 -0.89 -6.35
CA LEU A 85 -15.72 -0.97 -4.94
C LEU A 85 -17.08 -1.65 -4.74
N ALA A 86 -18.05 -1.39 -5.62
CA ALA A 86 -19.37 -2.02 -5.55
C ALA A 86 -19.31 -3.53 -5.84
N ARG A 87 -18.50 -3.94 -6.83
CA ARG A 87 -18.36 -5.35 -7.22
C ARG A 87 -17.54 -6.15 -6.22
N GLU A 88 -16.33 -5.69 -5.90
CA GLU A 88 -15.31 -6.49 -5.20
C GLU A 88 -15.11 -6.09 -3.74
N GLY A 89 -15.69 -4.95 -3.33
CA GLY A 89 -15.47 -4.37 -2.02
C GLY A 89 -14.11 -3.67 -1.90
N ALA A 90 -13.80 -3.20 -0.68
CA ALA A 90 -12.58 -2.43 -0.41
C ALA A 90 -11.34 -3.27 -0.06
N VAL A 91 -11.52 -4.54 0.30
CA VAL A 91 -10.44 -5.38 0.84
C VAL A 91 -10.04 -6.44 -0.18
N ASN A 92 -9.28 -5.99 -1.19
CA ASN A 92 -8.71 -6.83 -2.23
C ASN A 92 -7.48 -6.14 -2.86
N ALA A 93 -6.72 -6.89 -3.66
CA ALA A 93 -5.54 -6.41 -4.36
C ALA A 93 -5.82 -5.24 -5.32
N ALA A 94 -6.91 -5.33 -6.10
CA ALA A 94 -7.27 -4.31 -7.09
C ALA A 94 -7.55 -2.95 -6.44
N THR A 95 -8.26 -2.94 -5.30
CA THR A 95 -8.53 -1.72 -4.54
C THR A 95 -7.25 -1.16 -3.92
N ALA A 96 -6.36 -2.00 -3.38
CA ALA A 96 -5.07 -1.54 -2.88
C ALA A 96 -4.25 -0.87 -3.98
N VAL A 97 -4.19 -1.47 -5.18
CA VAL A 97 -3.52 -0.89 -6.36
C VAL A 97 -4.14 0.44 -6.77
N ALA A 98 -5.47 0.51 -6.88
CA ALA A 98 -6.19 1.73 -7.23
C ALA A 98 -5.96 2.85 -6.20
N MET A 99 -5.96 2.51 -4.91
CA MET A 99 -5.65 3.46 -3.83
C MET A 99 -4.22 4.00 -3.91
N ALA A 100 -3.23 3.14 -4.16
CA ALA A 100 -1.83 3.55 -4.27
C ALA A 100 -1.62 4.48 -5.49
N SER A 101 -2.20 4.10 -6.64
CA SER A 101 -2.13 4.91 -7.86
C SER A 101 -2.84 6.26 -7.68
N GLY A 102 -3.99 6.27 -7.01
CA GLY A 102 -4.70 7.49 -6.64
C GLY A 102 -3.88 8.43 -5.76
N ALA A 103 -3.13 7.90 -4.79
CA ALA A 103 -2.25 8.70 -3.95
C ALA A 103 -1.05 9.29 -4.73
N LEU A 104 -0.46 8.55 -5.67
CA LEU A 104 0.57 9.11 -6.55
C LEU A 104 0.04 10.33 -7.29
N ALA A 105 -1.13 10.21 -7.92
CA ALA A 105 -1.74 11.28 -8.68
C ALA A 105 -2.14 12.48 -7.81
N ALA A 106 -2.72 12.22 -6.62
CA ALA A 106 -3.18 13.27 -5.72
C ALA A 106 -2.05 14.13 -5.14
N TYR A 107 -0.85 13.54 -4.97
CA TYR A 107 0.28 14.19 -4.31
C TYR A 107 1.48 14.48 -5.23
N ASP A 108 1.41 14.13 -6.52
CA ASP A 108 2.53 14.18 -7.48
C ASP A 108 3.82 13.52 -6.93
N ALA A 109 3.64 12.39 -6.26
CA ALA A 109 4.72 11.64 -5.62
C ALA A 109 5.46 10.72 -6.60
N ASP A 110 6.64 10.26 -6.21
CA ASP A 110 7.40 9.23 -6.95
C ASP A 110 6.97 7.81 -6.55
N LEU A 111 6.70 7.59 -5.26
CA LEU A 111 6.21 6.32 -4.72
C LEU A 111 5.00 6.57 -3.82
N ALA A 112 4.01 5.67 -3.86
CA ALA A 112 2.90 5.70 -2.91
C ALA A 112 2.55 4.30 -2.40
N VAL A 113 2.35 4.19 -1.09
CA VAL A 113 1.90 2.96 -0.43
C VAL A 113 0.44 3.06 -0.04
N SER A 114 -0.31 1.97 -0.22
CA SER A 114 -1.70 1.88 0.24
C SER A 114 -1.90 0.81 1.30
N THR A 115 -2.90 1.01 2.16
CA THR A 115 -3.36 0.03 3.14
C THR A 115 -4.88 -0.12 3.11
N THR A 116 -5.38 -1.35 2.92
CA THR A 116 -6.81 -1.68 3.05
C THR A 116 -7.00 -3.04 3.67
N GLY A 117 -8.00 -3.22 4.54
CA GLY A 117 -8.10 -4.44 5.32
C GLY A 117 -9.18 -4.42 6.39
N VAL A 118 -9.41 -5.59 6.98
CA VAL A 118 -10.35 -5.82 8.07
C VAL A 118 -9.57 -5.97 9.36
N ALA A 119 -9.57 -4.93 10.20
CA ALA A 119 -8.86 -4.99 11.48
C ALA A 119 -9.56 -5.86 12.55
N GLY A 120 -10.84 -6.23 12.35
CA GLY A 120 -11.64 -7.00 13.31
C GLY A 120 -12.58 -6.15 14.17
N PRO A 121 -13.27 -6.78 15.15
CA PRO A 121 -13.00 -8.12 15.70
C PRO A 121 -13.59 -9.31 14.92
N GLY A 122 -14.49 -9.07 13.97
CA GLY A 122 -15.10 -10.10 13.13
C GLY A 122 -14.86 -9.86 11.63
N PRO A 123 -15.44 -10.69 10.75
CA PRO A 123 -15.38 -10.43 9.32
C PRO A 123 -16.11 -9.13 8.96
N ASP A 124 -15.80 -8.58 7.78
CA ASP A 124 -16.56 -7.44 7.25
C ASP A 124 -17.94 -7.86 6.71
N GLU A 125 -18.69 -6.89 6.18
CA GLU A 125 -20.03 -7.10 5.62
C GLU A 125 -20.06 -8.07 4.42
N ARG A 126 -18.91 -8.30 3.78
CA ARG A 126 -18.75 -9.22 2.65
C ARG A 126 -18.17 -10.57 3.08
N GLY A 127 -17.94 -10.78 4.37
CA GLY A 127 -17.40 -12.03 4.92
C GLY A 127 -15.87 -12.12 4.88
N VAL A 128 -15.15 -11.03 4.54
CA VAL A 128 -13.68 -11.03 4.55
C VAL A 128 -13.20 -11.16 5.99
N PRO A 129 -12.36 -12.16 6.34
CA PRO A 129 -11.96 -12.42 7.72
C PRO A 129 -11.18 -11.27 8.36
N ALA A 130 -11.36 -11.06 9.67
CA ALA A 130 -10.50 -10.20 10.47
C ALA A 130 -9.02 -10.60 10.32
N GLY A 131 -8.14 -9.60 10.26
CA GLY A 131 -6.71 -9.80 10.00
C GLY A 131 -6.33 -9.81 8.52
N THR A 132 -7.30 -9.82 7.60
CA THR A 132 -7.03 -9.71 6.15
C THR A 132 -6.63 -8.28 5.79
N VAL A 133 -5.43 -8.12 5.23
CA VAL A 133 -4.89 -6.81 4.83
C VAL A 133 -4.25 -6.91 3.45
N HIS A 134 -4.54 -5.96 2.58
CA HIS A 134 -3.87 -5.76 1.31
C HIS A 134 -3.06 -4.46 1.34
N LEU A 135 -1.84 -4.56 0.84
CA LEU A 135 -0.91 -3.46 0.65
C LEU A 135 -0.53 -3.41 -0.82
N ALA A 136 -0.31 -2.21 -1.36
CA ALA A 136 0.31 -2.04 -2.67
C ALA A 136 1.27 -0.85 -2.66
N VAL A 137 2.31 -0.92 -3.49
CA VAL A 137 3.18 0.22 -3.79
C VAL A 137 3.12 0.51 -5.28
N ALA A 138 2.72 1.74 -5.61
CA ALA A 138 2.76 2.27 -6.96
C ALA A 138 3.97 3.19 -7.13
N ALA A 139 4.49 3.25 -8.34
CA ALA A 139 5.59 4.13 -8.75
C ALA A 139 5.20 4.99 -9.94
N SER A 140 5.56 6.26 -9.89
CA SER A 140 5.37 7.19 -11.00
C SER A 140 6.24 6.81 -12.20
N PRO A 141 5.90 7.28 -13.42
CA PRO A 141 6.78 7.13 -14.57
C PRO A 141 8.21 7.63 -14.31
N ARG A 142 8.35 8.71 -13.52
CA ARG A 142 9.67 9.28 -13.14
C ARG A 142 10.48 8.31 -12.30
N ALA A 143 9.87 7.64 -11.33
CA ALA A 143 10.52 6.62 -10.51
C ALA A 143 10.91 5.39 -11.35
N LEU A 144 10.02 4.94 -12.24
CA LEU A 144 10.30 3.81 -13.13
C LEU A 144 11.43 4.08 -14.13
N MET A 145 11.53 5.30 -14.67
CA MET A 145 12.67 5.66 -15.53
C MET A 145 14.01 5.53 -14.81
N ARG A 146 14.07 5.88 -13.52
CA ARG A 146 15.28 5.69 -12.70
C ARG A 146 15.62 4.20 -12.59
N LEU A 147 14.64 3.34 -12.34
CA LEU A 147 14.81 1.88 -12.32
C LEU A 147 15.37 1.34 -13.65
N HIS A 148 14.74 1.69 -14.78
CA HIS A 148 15.15 1.19 -16.10
C HIS A 148 16.52 1.70 -16.56
N SER A 149 16.87 2.96 -16.25
CA SER A 149 18.18 3.53 -16.58
C SER A 149 19.35 2.73 -15.96
N ARG A 150 19.09 1.98 -14.89
CA ARG A 150 20.06 1.10 -14.24
C ARG A 150 20.09 -0.29 -14.88
N GLY A 151 18.95 -0.82 -15.32
CA GLY A 151 18.87 -2.07 -16.09
C GLY A 151 19.57 -1.96 -17.46
N ALA A 152 19.51 -0.81 -18.12
CA ALA A 152 20.18 -0.60 -19.41
C ALA A 152 21.72 -0.56 -19.34
N ALA A 153 22.31 -0.36 -18.16
CA ALA A 153 23.75 -0.51 -17.94
C ALA A 153 24.19 -1.98 -17.78
N GLY A 154 23.25 -2.93 -17.78
CA GLY A 154 23.47 -4.36 -17.65
C GLY A 154 22.43 -5.18 -18.39
N GLY A 155 22.38 -5.08 -19.72
CA GLY A 155 21.63 -5.99 -20.60
C GLY A 155 20.10 -5.76 -20.61
N ALA A 156 19.53 -5.78 -21.81
CA ALA A 156 18.10 -5.58 -22.04
C ALA A 156 17.24 -6.58 -21.24
N ALA A 157 16.48 -6.08 -20.26
CA ALA A 157 15.42 -6.81 -19.60
C ALA A 157 14.07 -6.26 -20.07
N GLU A 158 13.34 -7.10 -20.79
CA GLU A 158 11.96 -6.95 -21.18
C GLU A 158 11.09 -6.77 -19.92
N THR A 159 10.29 -5.70 -19.86
CA THR A 159 9.44 -5.39 -18.71
C THR A 159 8.27 -6.39 -18.64
N ALA A 160 8.48 -7.52 -17.97
CA ALA A 160 7.40 -8.41 -17.60
C ALA A 160 6.60 -7.79 -16.44
N VAL A 161 5.37 -7.40 -16.71
CA VAL A 161 4.36 -7.17 -15.67
C VAL A 161 3.99 -8.56 -15.13
N GLU A 162 4.72 -9.01 -14.10
CA GLU A 162 4.31 -10.20 -13.36
C GLU A 162 3.10 -9.86 -12.49
N ASN A 163 1.92 -10.33 -12.92
CA ASN A 163 0.76 -10.44 -12.06
C ASN A 163 1.07 -11.43 -10.93
N GLY A 164 1.60 -10.92 -9.81
CA GLY A 164 1.88 -11.70 -8.61
C GLY A 164 0.62 -12.24 -7.94
N ALA A 165 0.09 -13.35 -8.45
CA ALA A 165 -0.77 -14.25 -7.71
C ALA A 165 0.09 -15.44 -7.27
N ASP A 166 0.92 -15.24 -6.26
CA ASP A 166 1.74 -16.31 -5.69
C ASP A 166 0.83 -17.22 -4.85
N ARG A 167 0.31 -18.26 -5.50
CA ARG A 167 -0.50 -19.31 -4.90
C ARG A 167 0.44 -20.34 -4.26
N VAL A 168 0.60 -20.28 -2.95
CA VAL A 168 1.08 -21.44 -2.17
C VAL A 168 -0.05 -22.48 -2.15
N VAL A 169 0.01 -23.45 -3.07
CA VAL A 169 -0.83 -24.65 -3.06
C VAL A 169 0.02 -25.81 -2.60
N ALA A 170 -0.29 -26.36 -1.42
CA ALA A 170 0.15 -27.69 -1.03
C ALA A 170 -0.76 -28.75 -1.71
N ASP A 171 -0.13 -29.87 -2.08
CA ASP A 171 -0.55 -30.88 -3.05
C ASP A 171 -1.82 -31.72 -2.68
N ARG A 172 -2.37 -32.35 -3.74
CA ARG A 172 -3.59 -33.14 -4.00
C ARG A 172 -3.88 -34.31 -3.03
N ALA A 173 -5.07 -34.93 -2.94
CA ALA A 173 -6.05 -35.40 -3.95
C ALA A 173 -7.48 -35.44 -3.33
N ASP A 174 -8.61 -35.40 -4.04
CA ASP A 174 -9.13 -36.39 -5.00
C ASP A 174 -10.40 -35.81 -5.68
N GLN A 175 -10.70 -36.17 -6.92
CA GLN A 175 -11.90 -35.78 -7.69
C GLN A 175 -12.78 -37.02 -7.95
N PRO A 176 -14.10 -36.84 -8.18
CA PRO A 176 -14.55 -37.02 -9.56
C PRO A 176 -15.61 -36.01 -10.05
N ALA A 177 -15.75 -36.04 -11.38
CA ALA A 177 -16.41 -35.10 -12.27
C ALA A 177 -17.95 -35.12 -12.27
N SER A 178 -18.56 -34.04 -12.79
CA SER A 178 -19.69 -34.11 -13.73
C SER A 178 -19.84 -32.81 -14.54
N ASP A 179 -20.22 -32.99 -15.81
CA ASP A 179 -20.50 -32.03 -16.86
C ASP A 179 -21.67 -31.07 -16.53
N ASP A 180 -21.67 -29.83 -17.04
CA ASP A 180 -22.36 -29.46 -18.30
C ASP A 180 -22.56 -27.94 -18.50
N THR A 181 -22.26 -27.49 -19.73
CA THR A 181 -22.79 -26.35 -20.50
C THR A 181 -22.60 -24.88 -20.07
N ASP A 182 -21.71 -24.22 -20.83
CA ASP A 182 -22.00 -23.11 -21.76
C ASP A 182 -22.82 -21.89 -21.27
N ARG A 183 -22.14 -20.73 -21.15
CA ARG A 183 -22.62 -19.43 -21.65
C ARG A 183 -21.52 -18.35 -21.64
N ALA A 184 -21.08 -18.03 -22.86
CA ALA A 184 -20.66 -16.71 -23.38
C ALA A 184 -19.74 -15.82 -22.52
N VAL A 185 -18.44 -15.92 -22.80
CA VAL A 185 -17.38 -14.99 -22.40
C VAL A 185 -17.48 -13.71 -23.24
N GLY A 186 -18.03 -12.65 -22.67
CA GLY A 186 -17.88 -11.29 -23.17
C GLY A 186 -16.57 -10.70 -22.66
N ASN A 187 -15.60 -10.51 -23.57
CA ASN A 187 -14.29 -9.95 -23.31
C ASN A 187 -14.38 -8.51 -22.79
N ALA A 188 -14.16 -8.31 -21.48
CA ALA A 188 -13.98 -7.00 -20.85
C ALA A 188 -12.50 -6.76 -20.55
N ALA A 189 -11.68 -6.81 -21.61
CA ALA A 189 -10.34 -6.26 -21.61
C ALA A 189 -10.35 -4.98 -22.46
N ASP A 190 -10.79 -3.86 -21.88
CA ASP A 190 -10.43 -2.53 -22.37
C ASP A 190 -10.93 -1.46 -21.41
N ARG A 191 -10.08 -1.03 -20.45
CA ARG A 191 -9.88 0.37 -20.01
C ARG A 191 -8.58 0.46 -19.23
N SER A 192 -7.47 0.53 -19.96
CA SER A 192 -6.19 0.97 -19.43
C SER A 192 -6.28 2.43 -18.97
N VAL A 193 -6.00 2.73 -17.70
CA VAL A 193 -5.48 4.06 -17.35
C VAL A 193 -3.99 4.02 -17.69
N GLY A 194 -3.68 4.29 -18.96
CA GLY A 194 -2.31 4.33 -19.48
C GLY A 194 -1.65 5.67 -19.19
N ASP A 195 -1.44 6.01 -17.92
CA ASP A 195 -0.69 7.22 -17.51
C ASP A 195 0.82 6.95 -17.26
N GLY A 196 1.24 5.70 -17.41
CA GLY A 196 2.62 5.26 -17.20
C GLY A 196 2.97 4.93 -15.75
N THR A 197 2.00 4.94 -14.83
CA THR A 197 2.15 4.44 -13.46
C THR A 197 2.43 2.93 -13.47
N GLY A 198 3.39 2.49 -12.67
CA GLY A 198 3.71 1.07 -12.49
C GLY A 198 3.45 0.61 -11.07
N ILE A 199 3.20 -0.68 -10.90
CA ILE A 199 3.00 -1.31 -9.59
C ILE A 199 4.26 -2.10 -9.26
N LEU A 200 4.94 -1.73 -8.17
CA LEU A 200 6.19 -2.37 -7.76
C LEU A 200 5.94 -3.58 -6.86
N ALA A 201 4.87 -3.56 -6.08
CA ALA A 201 4.50 -4.67 -5.22
C ALA A 201 3.02 -4.64 -4.84
N VAL A 202 2.45 -5.82 -4.65
CA VAL A 202 1.15 -6.04 -4.01
C VAL A 202 1.33 -7.17 -3.01
N ARG A 203 0.80 -7.02 -1.79
CA ARG A 203 0.86 -8.05 -0.75
C ARG A 203 -0.50 -8.25 -0.12
N GLU A 204 -0.86 -9.51 0.09
CA GLU A 204 -1.95 -9.91 0.96
C GLU A 204 -1.37 -10.50 2.24
N LEU A 205 -1.90 -10.09 3.38
CA LEU A 205 -1.47 -10.51 4.71
C LEU A 205 -2.65 -11.12 5.48
N ARG A 206 -2.29 -12.03 6.39
CA ARG A 206 -3.17 -12.56 7.44
C ARG A 206 -2.53 -12.27 8.78
N LEU A 207 -2.95 -11.19 9.40
CA LEU A 207 -2.38 -10.68 10.65
C LEU A 207 -3.20 -11.20 11.84
N PRO A 208 -2.59 -11.92 12.79
CA PRO A 208 -3.29 -12.37 13.99
C PRO A 208 -3.47 -11.22 14.98
N GLY A 209 -4.38 -11.42 15.93
CA GLY A 209 -4.58 -10.51 17.06
C GLY A 209 -5.84 -9.66 16.95
N ASP A 210 -5.95 -8.70 17.85
CA ASP A 210 -7.07 -7.79 17.95
C ASP A 210 -6.94 -6.57 17.03
N ARG A 211 -7.97 -5.72 17.01
CA ARG A 211 -8.02 -4.54 16.14
C ARG A 211 -6.81 -3.61 16.30
N PRO A 212 -6.37 -3.22 17.51
CA PRO A 212 -5.13 -2.46 17.68
C PRO A 212 -3.90 -3.16 17.11
N THR A 213 -3.73 -4.46 17.37
CA THR A 213 -2.58 -5.25 16.91
C THR A 213 -2.52 -5.33 15.38
N VAL A 214 -3.64 -5.65 14.73
CA VAL A 214 -3.71 -5.72 13.25
C VAL A 214 -3.39 -4.36 12.63
N ARG A 215 -3.93 -3.27 13.18
CA ARG A 215 -3.64 -1.91 12.69
C ARG A 215 -2.16 -1.56 12.83
N ALA A 216 -1.55 -1.86 13.98
CA ALA A 216 -0.14 -1.61 14.23
C ALA A 216 0.75 -2.40 13.26
N ALA A 217 0.54 -3.71 13.14
CA ALA A 217 1.30 -4.56 12.23
C ALA A 217 1.12 -4.17 10.74
N SER A 218 -0.05 -3.62 10.37
CA SER A 218 -0.29 -3.08 9.02
C SER A 218 0.58 -1.85 8.73
N VAL A 219 0.83 -1.00 9.74
CA VAL A 219 1.73 0.15 9.60
C VAL A 219 3.17 -0.34 9.39
N ASP A 220 3.61 -1.29 10.20
CA ASP A 220 4.96 -1.84 10.13
C ASP A 220 5.20 -2.49 8.75
N ALA A 221 4.27 -3.33 8.29
CA ALA A 221 4.36 -3.97 6.98
C ALA A 221 4.32 -2.96 5.80
N ALA A 222 3.61 -1.84 5.94
CA ALA A 222 3.59 -0.79 4.91
C ALA A 222 4.93 -0.05 4.82
N LEU A 223 5.57 0.23 5.97
CA LEU A 223 6.92 0.84 6.01
C LEU A 223 7.96 -0.10 5.38
N ASP A 224 7.94 -1.39 5.75
CA ASP A 224 8.85 -2.39 5.18
C ASP A 224 8.69 -2.52 3.65
N LEU A 225 7.44 -2.52 3.17
CA LEU A 225 7.14 -2.61 1.75
C LEU A 225 7.63 -1.37 1.00
N LEU A 226 7.47 -0.18 1.60
CA LEU A 226 7.94 1.07 1.02
C LEU A 226 9.47 1.13 0.99
N GLY A 227 10.16 0.69 2.04
CA GLY A 227 11.62 0.56 2.08
C GLY A 227 12.15 -0.36 0.98
N THR A 228 11.50 -1.51 0.78
CA THR A 228 11.82 -2.44 -0.32
C THR A 228 11.65 -1.78 -1.70
N ALA A 229 10.56 -1.03 -1.89
CA ALA A 229 10.29 -0.35 -3.15
C ALA A 229 11.29 0.78 -3.44
N ILE A 230 11.71 1.52 -2.41
CA ILE A 230 12.80 2.50 -2.52
C ILE A 230 14.06 1.78 -2.99
N ALA A 231 14.48 0.72 -2.29
CA ALA A 231 15.66 -0.06 -2.63
C ALA A 231 15.65 -0.58 -4.08
N GLN A 232 14.49 -1.01 -4.59
CA GLN A 232 14.35 -1.39 -6.00
C GLN A 232 14.64 -0.21 -6.94
N VAL A 233 14.02 0.95 -6.72
CA VAL A 233 14.21 2.15 -7.55
C VAL A 233 15.62 2.72 -7.44
N THR A 234 16.23 2.62 -6.26
CA THR A 234 17.55 3.20 -5.92
C THR A 234 18.70 2.21 -6.03
N GLY A 235 18.44 0.95 -6.36
CA GLY A 235 19.44 -0.11 -6.50
C GLY A 235 20.42 -0.21 -5.32
N SER A 236 19.89 -0.06 -4.10
CA SER A 236 20.63 -0.05 -2.82
C SER A 236 20.29 -1.24 -1.96
#